data_AF-A0A0G1NEF5-F1
#
_entry.id   AF-A0A0G1NEF5-F1
#
_cell.length_a   1.000
_cell.length_b   1.000
_cell.length_c   1.000
_cell.angle_alpha   90.00
_cell.angle_beta   90.00
_cell.angle_gamma   90.00
#
_symmetry.space_group_name_H-M   'P 1'
#
loop_
_entity.id
_entity.type
_entity.pdbx_description
1 polymer ?
#
loop_
_entity_poly.entity_id
_entity_poly.type
_entity_poly.pdbx_seq_one_letter_code
_entity_poly.pdbx_strand_id
1 'polypeptide(L)'
;MRLDGLLPFSSKKPKKYIFISGGVLSGLGKGATAASIGVLLKEQGYSVTNLKCENYLNIDSGNINPVEHGDVFLCEDGLEADLDLGTYERFLDKEVGYRNFVTLGQIYSTVIEKAKNLEYEGVTVEAIPHVPEEVIRRIREAIDGYDIILIELGGTAGEYQNIVYYEAYRLMKHSLPDDVMLIHVTYFPTPSHINELKS
;
A
#
# COMPACT_ATOMS: atom_id res chain seq x y z
N MET A 1 3.91 6.44 21.99
CA MET A 1 2.53 6.17 21.54
C MET A 1 2.37 4.67 21.50
N ARG A 2 1.48 4.12 22.33
CA ARG A 2 1.30 2.68 22.50
C ARG A 2 0.24 2.22 21.52
N LEU A 3 0.63 1.45 20.51
CA LEU A 3 -0.27 0.84 19.50
C LEU A 3 -1.11 -0.32 20.09
N ASP A 4 -1.07 -0.48 21.42
CA ASP A 4 -1.63 -1.58 22.21
C ASP A 4 -3.15 -1.75 22.03
N GLY A 5 -3.88 -0.69 21.66
CA GLY A 5 -5.31 -0.73 21.29
C GLY A 5 -5.58 -0.94 19.79
N LEU A 6 -4.56 -0.73 18.94
CA LEU A 6 -4.62 -1.02 17.52
C LEU A 6 -4.14 -2.46 17.24
N LEU A 7 -3.29 -3.07 18.08
CA LEU A 7 -2.65 -4.35 17.79
C LEU A 7 -3.02 -5.49 18.76
N PRO A 8 -4.24 -6.06 18.75
CA PRO A 8 -4.45 -7.41 19.26
C PRO A 8 -4.21 -8.42 18.14
N PHE A 9 -2.99 -8.96 18.04
CA PHE A 9 -2.68 -10.09 17.15
C PHE A 9 -3.36 -11.36 17.66
N SER A 10 -4.50 -11.70 17.06
CA SER A 10 -5.17 -12.99 17.28
C SER A 10 -5.25 -13.77 15.96
N SER A 11 -4.12 -14.28 15.47
CA SER A 11 -4.11 -15.36 14.48
C SER A 11 -3.13 -16.46 14.89
N LYS A 12 -3.51 -17.73 14.66
CA LYS A 12 -2.71 -18.93 14.99
C LYS A 12 -1.36 -19.02 14.25
N LYS A 13 -1.15 -18.20 13.21
CA LYS A 13 0.12 -17.99 12.51
C LYS A 13 0.46 -16.49 12.47
N PRO A 14 1.74 -16.10 12.64
CA PRO A 14 2.15 -14.71 12.53
C PRO A 14 2.03 -14.23 11.08
N LYS A 15 1.34 -13.10 10.89
CA LYS A 15 1.17 -12.42 9.61
C LYS A 15 2.44 -11.64 9.24
N LYS A 16 2.82 -11.60 7.96
CA LYS A 16 4.01 -10.88 7.48
C LYS A 16 3.62 -9.72 6.55
N TYR A 17 4.32 -8.59 6.70
CA TYR A 17 4.04 -7.34 5.99
C TYR A 17 5.27 -6.89 5.22
N ILE A 18 5.17 -6.84 3.90
CA ILE A 18 6.25 -6.43 3.01
C ILE A 18 5.83 -5.13 2.33
N PHE A 19 6.43 -4.03 2.72
CA PHE A 19 6.24 -2.74 2.05
C PHE A 19 7.16 -2.65 0.83
N ILE A 20 6.63 -2.17 -0.29
CA ILE A 20 7.37 -1.95 -1.54
C ILE A 20 7.32 -0.46 -1.85
N SER A 21 8.46 0.19 -1.77
CA SER A 21 8.65 1.60 -2.11
C SER A 21 9.48 1.75 -3.37
N GLY A 22 9.51 2.95 -3.96
CA GLY A 22 10.41 3.25 -5.06
C GLY A 22 11.00 4.64 -4.97
N GLY A 23 12.21 4.81 -5.47
CA GLY A 23 12.95 6.08 -5.47
C GLY A 23 13.38 6.50 -6.87
N VAL A 24 13.96 7.70 -6.96
CA VAL A 24 14.53 8.30 -8.18
C VAL A 24 13.50 8.66 -9.27
N LEU A 25 12.75 7.69 -9.79
CA LEU A 25 11.76 7.89 -10.85
C LEU A 25 10.48 7.11 -10.56
N SER A 26 9.34 7.62 -11.01
CA SER A 26 8.10 6.85 -11.10
C SER A 26 8.18 5.84 -12.25
N GLY A 27 7.37 4.78 -12.20
CA GLY A 27 7.32 3.79 -13.30
C GLY A 27 8.48 2.79 -13.39
N LEU A 28 9.36 2.69 -12.39
CA LEU A 28 10.49 1.73 -12.38
C LEU A 28 10.11 0.24 -12.31
N GLY A 29 8.81 -0.08 -12.24
CA GLY A 29 8.34 -1.47 -12.11
C GLY A 29 8.15 -1.95 -10.67
N LYS A 30 7.73 -1.06 -9.75
CA LYS A 30 7.36 -1.43 -8.38
C LYS A 30 6.30 -2.54 -8.35
N GLY A 31 5.19 -2.35 -9.08
CA GLY A 31 4.10 -3.33 -9.16
C GLY A 31 4.56 -4.67 -9.72
N ALA A 32 5.32 -4.68 -10.82
CA ALA A 32 5.88 -5.91 -11.37
C ALA A 32 6.82 -6.63 -10.38
N THR A 33 7.71 -5.89 -9.71
CA THR A 33 8.62 -6.44 -8.69
C THR A 33 7.84 -7.08 -7.54
N ALA A 34 6.84 -6.36 -7.01
CA ALA A 34 6.00 -6.84 -5.92
C ALA A 34 5.21 -8.10 -6.34
N ALA A 35 4.57 -8.07 -7.51
CA ALA A 35 3.82 -9.19 -8.06
C ALA A 35 4.71 -10.44 -8.25
N SER A 36 5.92 -10.28 -8.78
CA SER A 36 6.90 -11.39 -8.90
C SER A 36 7.30 -11.98 -7.55
N ILE A 37 7.54 -11.14 -6.53
CA ILE A 37 7.81 -11.62 -5.17
C ILE A 37 6.61 -12.42 -4.64
N GLY A 38 5.39 -11.95 -4.90
CA GLY A 38 4.18 -12.64 -4.49
C GLY A 38 4.02 -14.02 -5.11
N VAL A 39 4.36 -14.17 -6.40
CA VAL A 39 4.40 -15.47 -7.07
C VAL A 39 5.40 -16.41 -6.39
N LEU A 40 6.63 -15.95 -6.14
CA LEU A 40 7.64 -16.78 -5.49
C LEU A 40 7.20 -17.24 -4.09
N LEU A 41 6.56 -16.36 -3.32
CA LEU A 41 6.02 -16.70 -1.99
C LEU A 41 4.85 -17.69 -2.09
N LYS A 42 3.96 -17.53 -3.08
CA LYS A 42 2.87 -18.48 -3.37
C LYS A 42 3.42 -19.86 -3.71
N GLU A 43 4.46 -19.94 -4.54
CA GLU A 43 5.16 -21.19 -4.89
C GLU A 43 5.82 -21.87 -3.68
N GLN A 44 6.17 -21.12 -2.63
CA GLN A 44 6.62 -21.67 -1.34
C GLN A 44 5.48 -22.13 -0.43
N GLY A 45 4.23 -22.06 -0.88
CA GLY A 45 3.05 -22.54 -0.15
C GLY A 45 2.43 -21.52 0.81
N TYR A 46 2.81 -20.23 0.73
CA TYR A 46 2.19 -19.17 1.53
C TYR A 46 0.94 -18.62 0.84
N SER A 47 -0.08 -18.28 1.63
CA SER A 47 -1.19 -17.46 1.14
C SER A 47 -0.78 -15.99 1.10
N VAL A 48 -0.74 -15.44 -0.13
CA VAL A 48 -0.31 -14.06 -0.40
C VAL A 48 -1.48 -13.23 -0.92
N THR A 49 -1.52 -11.96 -0.50
CA THR A 49 -2.38 -10.89 -1.02
C THR A 49 -1.56 -9.61 -1.23
N ASN A 50 -2.15 -8.60 -1.87
CA ASN A 50 -1.54 -7.30 -2.14
C ASN A 50 -2.43 -6.14 -1.64
N LEU A 51 -1.81 -4.99 -1.46
CA LEU A 51 -2.48 -3.71 -1.27
C LEU A 51 -1.73 -2.64 -2.06
N LYS A 52 -2.41 -1.98 -2.99
CA LYS A 52 -1.89 -0.83 -3.71
C LYS A 52 -2.34 0.45 -3.00
N CYS A 53 -1.38 1.30 -2.65
CA CYS A 53 -1.61 2.57 -2.00
C CYS A 53 -1.36 3.73 -2.97
N GLU A 54 -2.41 4.45 -3.34
CA GLU A 54 -2.40 5.57 -4.27
C GLU A 54 -2.39 6.92 -3.58
N ASN A 55 -1.78 7.90 -4.24
CA ASN A 55 -1.53 9.23 -3.65
C ASN A 55 -2.61 10.27 -3.97
N TYR A 56 -3.57 9.99 -4.86
CA TYR A 56 -4.60 10.96 -5.22
C TYR A 56 -5.78 10.96 -4.25
N LEU A 57 -6.54 12.07 -4.29
CA LEU A 57 -7.70 12.32 -3.43
C LEU A 57 -9.01 11.78 -3.98
N ASN A 58 -9.03 11.26 -5.21
CA ASN A 58 -10.17 10.53 -5.75
C ASN A 58 -10.43 9.27 -4.91
N ILE A 59 -11.70 8.89 -4.73
CA ILE A 59 -12.08 7.69 -3.97
C ILE A 59 -11.73 6.40 -4.73
N ASP A 60 -11.78 6.47 -6.05
CA ASP A 60 -11.47 5.43 -7.02
C ASP A 60 -10.84 6.09 -8.26
N SER A 61 -10.41 5.26 -9.22
CA SER A 61 -9.83 5.76 -10.48
C SER A 61 -10.90 6.18 -11.50
N GLY A 62 -12.16 5.77 -11.32
CA GLY A 62 -13.22 5.93 -12.33
C GLY A 62 -13.53 7.37 -12.72
N ASN A 63 -13.34 8.31 -11.79
CA ASN A 63 -13.58 9.73 -12.02
C ASN A 63 -12.33 10.50 -12.52
N ILE A 64 -11.25 9.82 -12.86
CA ILE A 64 -10.01 10.43 -13.36
C ILE A 64 -10.04 10.45 -14.88
N ASN A 65 -9.55 11.54 -15.49
CA ASN A 65 -9.45 11.64 -16.95
C ASN A 65 -8.48 10.56 -17.49
N PRO A 66 -8.94 9.62 -18.34
CA PRO A 66 -8.10 8.52 -18.81
C PRO A 66 -6.94 8.97 -19.71
N VAL A 67 -7.04 10.15 -20.32
CA VAL A 67 -5.93 10.73 -21.09
C VAL A 67 -4.77 11.16 -20.18
N GLU A 68 -5.06 11.50 -18.92
CA GLU A 68 -4.06 11.98 -17.96
C GLU A 68 -3.47 10.85 -17.11
N HIS A 69 -4.29 9.87 -16.75
CA HIS A 69 -3.92 8.83 -15.78
C HIS A 69 -3.90 7.41 -16.38
N GLY A 70 -4.24 7.27 -17.65
CA GLY A 70 -4.43 5.97 -18.30
C GLY A 70 -5.81 5.36 -18.04
N ASP A 71 -6.05 4.21 -18.66
CA ASP A 71 -7.30 3.46 -18.45
C ASP A 71 -7.44 2.97 -17.00
N VAL A 72 -8.64 2.56 -16.63
CA VAL A 72 -8.93 1.98 -15.31
C VAL A 72 -9.04 0.45 -15.39
N PHE A 73 -8.73 -0.23 -14.30
CA PHE A 73 -8.98 -1.65 -14.13
C PHE A 73 -10.30 -1.85 -13.37
N LEU A 74 -11.28 -2.50 -13.99
CA LEU A 74 -12.56 -2.82 -13.35
C LEU A 74 -12.47 -4.19 -12.67
N CYS A 75 -12.61 -4.21 -11.35
CA CYS A 75 -12.65 -5.43 -10.55
C CYS A 75 -14.07 -6.03 -10.54
N GLU A 76 -14.18 -7.33 -10.29
CA GLU A 76 -15.48 -8.03 -10.22
C GLU A 76 -16.41 -7.49 -9.11
N ASP A 77 -15.84 -6.96 -8.03
CA ASP A 77 -16.61 -6.34 -6.94
C ASP A 77 -17.09 -4.91 -7.26
N GLY A 78 -16.79 -4.40 -8.46
CA GLY A 78 -17.20 -3.09 -8.94
C GLY A 78 -16.25 -1.95 -8.60
N LEU A 79 -15.05 -2.24 -8.07
CA LEU A 79 -14.00 -1.23 -7.92
C LEU A 79 -13.42 -0.82 -9.28
N GLU A 80 -13.38 0.48 -9.56
CA GLU A 80 -12.58 1.06 -10.63
C GLU A 80 -11.21 1.49 -10.09
N ALA A 81 -10.18 0.71 -10.40
CA ALA A 81 -8.83 0.85 -9.83
C ALA A 81 -7.79 1.30 -10.85
N ASP A 82 -6.58 1.60 -10.36
CA ASP A 82 -5.38 1.74 -11.19
C ASP A 82 -5.02 0.42 -11.90
N LEU A 83 -4.43 0.50 -13.09
CA LEU A 83 -4.04 -0.66 -13.91
C LEU A 83 -3.07 -1.62 -13.21
N ASP A 84 -2.32 -1.13 -12.23
CA ASP A 84 -1.41 -1.96 -11.44
C ASP A 84 -2.15 -3.08 -10.69
N LEU A 85 -3.43 -2.90 -10.33
CA LEU A 85 -4.23 -3.98 -9.72
C LEU A 85 -4.40 -5.17 -10.66
N GLY A 86 -4.61 -4.92 -11.95
CA GLY A 86 -4.69 -5.99 -12.95
C GLY A 86 -3.38 -6.76 -13.11
N THR A 87 -2.23 -6.13 -12.81
CA THR A 87 -0.94 -6.85 -12.77
C THR A 87 -0.90 -7.83 -11.62
N TYR A 88 -1.36 -7.45 -10.42
CA TYR A 88 -1.44 -8.38 -9.30
C TYR A 88 -2.40 -9.53 -9.56
N GLU A 89 -3.59 -9.25 -10.09
CA GLU A 89 -4.58 -10.29 -10.41
C GLU A 89 -3.99 -11.34 -11.37
N ARG A 90 -3.36 -10.89 -12.45
CA ARG A 90 -2.73 -11.77 -13.45
C ARG A 90 -1.56 -12.59 -12.89
N PHE A 91 -0.72 -11.99 -12.04
CA PHE A 91 0.45 -12.68 -11.49
C PHE A 91 0.08 -13.63 -10.37
N LEU A 92 -0.78 -13.20 -9.45
CA LEU A 92 -1.17 -14.00 -8.29
C LEU A 92 -2.25 -15.03 -8.61
N ASP A 93 -2.91 -14.90 -9.77
CA ASP A 93 -4.04 -15.74 -10.20
C ASP A 93 -5.11 -15.77 -9.10
N LYS A 94 -5.53 -14.56 -8.70
CA LYS A 94 -6.51 -14.29 -7.64
C LYS A 94 -7.20 -12.97 -7.91
N GLU A 95 -8.52 -12.96 -7.75
CA GLU A 95 -9.34 -11.75 -7.82
C GLU A 95 -8.84 -10.69 -6.83
N VAL A 96 -8.72 -9.46 -7.31
CA VAL A 96 -8.47 -8.26 -6.50
C VAL A 96 -9.72 -7.39 -6.47
N GLY A 97 -9.80 -6.47 -5.50
CA GLY A 97 -10.96 -5.57 -5.39
C GLY A 97 -10.77 -4.46 -4.36
N TYR A 98 -11.87 -3.98 -3.76
CA TYR A 98 -11.90 -2.89 -2.78
C TYR A 98 -10.90 -3.07 -1.62
N ARG A 99 -10.65 -4.32 -1.20
CA ARG A 99 -9.70 -4.63 -0.11
C ARG A 99 -8.23 -4.50 -0.53
N ASN A 100 -7.93 -4.49 -1.83
CA ASN A 100 -6.58 -4.47 -2.39
C ASN A 100 -6.17 -3.07 -2.86
N PHE A 101 -7.01 -2.06 -2.67
CA PHE A 101 -6.79 -0.72 -3.19
C PHE A 101 -7.12 0.36 -2.17
N VAL A 102 -6.23 1.32 -2.03
CA VAL A 102 -6.38 2.43 -1.09
C VAL A 102 -5.93 3.71 -1.76
N THR A 103 -6.68 4.79 -1.59
CA THR A 103 -6.30 6.14 -2.02
C THR A 103 -6.22 7.08 -0.82
N LEU A 104 -5.51 8.22 -0.96
CA LEU A 104 -5.57 9.27 0.06
C LEU A 104 -7.01 9.78 0.24
N GLY A 105 -7.78 9.88 -0.84
CA GLY A 105 -9.18 10.27 -0.80
C GLY A 105 -10.00 9.43 0.18
N GLN A 106 -9.87 8.11 0.05
CA GLN A 106 -10.54 7.15 0.92
C GLN A 106 -10.09 7.29 2.38
N ILE A 107 -8.79 7.43 2.62
CA ILE A 107 -8.23 7.55 3.97
C ILE A 107 -8.73 8.82 4.64
N TYR A 108 -8.53 9.99 4.01
CA TYR A 108 -8.92 11.27 4.58
C TYR A 108 -10.44 11.36 4.77
N SER A 109 -11.23 10.91 3.79
CA SER A 109 -12.69 10.86 3.90
C SER A 109 -13.12 10.04 5.12
N THR A 110 -12.54 8.85 5.29
CA THR A 110 -12.84 7.98 6.44
C THR A 110 -12.47 8.64 7.77
N VAL A 111 -11.28 9.24 7.87
CA VAL A 111 -10.83 9.91 9.11
C VAL A 111 -11.75 11.09 9.45
N ILE A 112 -12.12 11.90 8.46
CA ILE A 112 -13.00 13.06 8.63
C ILE A 112 -14.41 12.62 9.06
N GLU A 113 -14.98 11.59 8.43
CA GLU A 113 -16.31 11.11 8.79
C GLU A 113 -16.33 10.51 10.21
N LYS A 114 -15.33 9.72 10.60
CA LYS A 114 -15.17 9.22 11.97
C LYS A 114 -15.09 10.36 13.00
N ALA A 115 -14.37 11.43 12.66
CA ALA A 115 -14.26 12.62 13.51
C ALA A 115 -15.61 13.31 13.69
N LYS A 116 -16.37 13.50 12.59
CA LYS A 116 -17.72 14.08 12.62
C LYS A 116 -18.70 13.22 13.44
N ASN A 117 -18.56 11.90 13.40
CA ASN A 117 -19.42 10.96 14.11
C ASN A 117 -19.00 10.69 15.56
N LEU A 118 -18.03 11.44 16.10
CA LEU A 118 -17.50 11.30 17.47
C LEU A 118 -16.89 9.91 17.77
N GLU A 119 -16.41 9.21 16.74
CA GLU A 119 -15.79 7.88 16.91
C GLU A 119 -14.40 7.93 17.57
N TYR A 120 -13.79 9.11 17.64
CA TYR A 120 -12.56 9.35 18.41
C TYR A 120 -12.84 9.92 19.82
N GLU A 121 -14.02 9.68 20.38
CA GLU A 121 -14.36 10.04 21.78
C GLU A 121 -14.18 11.55 22.10
N GLY A 122 -14.30 12.40 21.08
CA GLY A 122 -14.18 13.85 21.22
C GLY A 122 -12.75 14.39 21.36
N VAL A 123 -11.71 13.57 21.15
CA VAL A 123 -10.33 14.07 21.10
C VAL A 123 -10.05 14.85 19.81
N THR A 124 -8.98 15.65 19.82
CA THR A 124 -8.51 16.34 18.62
C THR A 124 -7.99 15.33 17.59
N VAL A 125 -8.59 15.35 16.39
CA VAL A 125 -8.18 14.51 15.26
C VAL A 125 -7.16 15.27 14.41
N GLU A 126 -5.95 14.74 14.35
CA GLU A 126 -4.79 15.29 13.64
C GLU A 126 -4.30 14.35 12.53
N ALA A 127 -3.52 14.87 11.57
CA ALA A 127 -2.94 14.08 10.49
C ALA A 127 -2.06 12.93 11.03
N ILE A 128 -1.26 13.18 12.07
CA ILE A 128 -0.55 12.14 12.80
C ILE A 128 -1.10 12.14 14.23
N PRO A 129 -1.57 10.99 14.76
CA PRO A 129 -1.44 9.65 14.18
C PRO A 129 -2.59 9.15 13.30
N HIS A 130 -3.75 9.83 13.30
CA HIS A 130 -5.01 9.23 12.83
C HIS A 130 -5.01 8.82 11.35
N VAL A 131 -4.32 9.55 10.47
CA VAL A 131 -4.24 9.20 9.04
C VAL A 131 -3.37 7.94 8.82
N PRO A 132 -2.12 7.85 9.35
CA PRO A 132 -1.38 6.59 9.37
C PRO A 132 -2.11 5.42 10.04
N GLU A 133 -2.87 5.65 11.11
CA GLU A 133 -3.65 4.59 11.76
C GLU A 133 -4.75 4.04 10.85
N GLU A 134 -5.41 4.89 10.07
CA GLU A 134 -6.38 4.47 9.06
C GLU A 134 -5.72 3.67 7.92
N VAL A 135 -4.50 4.02 7.50
CA VAL A 135 -3.69 3.18 6.59
C VAL A 135 -3.46 1.80 7.21
N ILE A 136 -3.01 1.74 8.47
CA ILE A 136 -2.75 0.48 9.17
C ILE A 136 -4.03 -0.35 9.29
N ARG A 137 -5.18 0.26 9.55
CA ARG A 137 -6.49 -0.42 9.57
C ARG A 137 -6.78 -1.10 8.24
N ARG A 138 -6.61 -0.38 7.13
CA ARG A 138 -6.81 -0.93 5.77
C ARG A 138 -5.84 -2.06 5.44
N ILE A 139 -4.56 -1.95 5.86
CA ILE A 139 -3.59 -3.05 5.72
C ILE A 139 -4.06 -4.31 6.46
N ARG A 140 -4.63 -4.17 7.66
CA ARG A 140 -5.17 -5.32 8.43
C ARG A 140 -6.35 -5.97 7.74
N GLU A 141 -7.24 -5.16 7.20
CA GLU A 141 -8.38 -5.63 6.44
C GLU A 141 -7.93 -6.34 5.17
N ALA A 142 -6.94 -5.81 4.46
CA ALA A 142 -6.40 -6.43 3.26
C ALA A 142 -5.76 -7.81 3.53
N ILE A 143 -4.98 -7.96 4.61
CA ILE A 143 -4.31 -9.23 4.95
C ILE A 143 -5.24 -10.28 5.59
N ASP A 144 -6.46 -9.93 5.96
CA ASP A 144 -7.31 -10.92 6.65
C ASP A 144 -7.62 -12.15 5.78
N GLY A 145 -7.31 -13.34 6.31
CA GLY A 145 -7.32 -14.61 5.58
C GLY A 145 -6.00 -15.00 4.88
N TYR A 146 -4.95 -14.18 4.96
CA TYR A 146 -3.66 -14.40 4.29
C TYR A 146 -2.48 -14.43 5.27
N ASP A 147 -1.42 -15.16 4.90
CA ASP A 147 -0.16 -15.25 5.66
C ASP A 147 0.72 -14.01 5.42
N ILE A 148 0.76 -13.51 4.18
CA ILE A 148 1.65 -12.43 3.74
C ILE A 148 0.89 -11.39 2.91
N ILE A 149 1.19 -10.11 3.15
CA ILE A 149 0.72 -9.00 2.32
C ILE A 149 1.88 -8.21 1.73
N LEU A 150 1.75 -7.88 0.45
CA LEU A 150 2.61 -6.97 -0.29
C LEU A 150 1.94 -5.59 -0.36
N ILE A 151 2.47 -4.59 0.34
CA ILE A 151 1.94 -3.21 0.34
C ILE A 151 2.77 -2.34 -0.59
N GLU A 152 2.25 -2.03 -1.78
CA GLU A 152 2.93 -1.16 -2.73
C GLU A 152 2.59 0.31 -2.48
N LEU A 153 3.62 1.11 -2.22
CA LEU A 153 3.51 2.54 -2.01
C LEU A 153 3.62 3.28 -3.35
N GLY A 154 2.52 3.92 -3.76
CA GLY A 154 2.45 4.76 -4.95
C GLY A 154 3.39 5.96 -4.88
N GLY A 155 3.71 6.50 -6.06
CA GLY A 155 4.62 7.62 -6.22
C GLY A 155 6.09 7.27 -5.94
N THR A 156 6.85 8.30 -5.57
CA THR A 156 8.30 8.23 -5.35
C THR A 156 8.64 8.64 -3.92
N ALA A 157 9.55 7.91 -3.27
CA ALA A 157 10.02 8.24 -1.93
C ALA A 157 10.54 9.68 -1.86
N GLY A 158 10.09 10.42 -0.85
CA GLY A 158 10.41 11.84 -0.67
C GLY A 158 9.31 12.80 -1.16
N GLU A 159 8.30 12.33 -1.87
CA GLU A 159 7.12 13.13 -2.19
C GLU A 159 6.29 13.40 -0.92
N TYR A 160 5.86 14.64 -0.71
CA TYR A 160 5.10 15.02 0.49
C TYR A 160 3.81 14.20 0.66
N GLN A 161 3.11 13.92 -0.44
CA GLN A 161 1.82 13.22 -0.45
C GLN A 161 1.88 11.78 0.10
N ASN A 162 2.99 11.07 -0.07
CA ASN A 162 3.08 9.66 0.35
C ASN A 162 3.63 9.46 1.77
N ILE A 163 3.95 10.56 2.48
CA ILE A 163 4.54 10.51 3.83
C ILE A 163 3.69 9.70 4.82
N VAL A 164 2.37 9.74 4.67
CA VAL A 164 1.43 9.02 5.55
C VAL A 164 1.62 7.50 5.48
N TYR A 165 2.00 6.98 4.31
CA TYR A 165 2.27 5.56 4.10
C TYR A 165 3.60 5.14 4.74
N TYR A 166 4.63 5.99 4.64
CA TYR A 166 5.92 5.75 5.30
C TYR A 166 5.79 5.85 6.82
N GLU A 167 4.95 6.75 7.33
CA GLU A 167 4.66 6.85 8.76
C GLU A 167 3.90 5.60 9.26
N ALA A 168 2.93 5.09 8.49
CA ALA A 168 2.27 3.82 8.78
C ALA A 168 3.29 2.66 8.82
N TYR A 169 4.19 2.57 7.83
CA TYR A 169 5.31 1.62 7.85
C TYR A 169 6.17 1.76 9.11
N ARG A 170 6.59 2.99 9.46
CA ARG A 170 7.46 3.26 10.61
C ARG A 170 6.81 2.82 11.92
N LEU A 171 5.52 3.13 12.10
CA LEU A 171 4.71 2.72 13.24
C LEU A 171 4.59 1.19 13.32
N MET A 172 4.26 0.53 12.20
CA MET A 172 4.18 -0.94 12.15
C MET A 172 5.53 -1.61 12.44
N LYS A 173 6.62 -1.13 11.82
CA LYS A 173 7.97 -1.69 12.04
C LYS A 173 8.44 -1.53 13.48
N HIS A 174 8.08 -0.43 14.14
CA HIS A 174 8.39 -0.22 15.55
C HIS A 174 7.66 -1.22 16.46
N SER A 175 6.41 -1.55 16.15
CA SER A 175 5.62 -2.51 16.95
C SER A 175 5.83 -3.98 16.58
N LEU A 176 6.25 -4.26 15.35
CA LEU A 176 6.41 -5.60 14.79
C LEU A 176 7.78 -5.73 14.11
N PRO A 177 8.87 -5.66 14.89
CA PRO A 177 10.22 -5.60 14.32
C PRO A 177 10.57 -6.81 13.45
N ASP A 178 10.03 -7.99 13.74
CA ASP A 178 10.35 -9.24 13.04
C ASP A 178 9.35 -9.64 11.94
N ASP A 179 8.22 -8.92 11.83
CA ASP A 179 7.14 -9.25 10.89
C ASP A 179 6.97 -8.22 9.77
N VAL A 180 7.64 -7.07 9.87
CA VAL A 180 7.54 -5.97 8.90
C VAL A 180 8.88 -5.74 8.20
N MET A 181 8.87 -5.69 6.87
CA MET A 181 10.05 -5.35 6.07
C MET A 181 9.73 -4.31 4.99
N LEU A 182 10.78 -3.63 4.50
CA LEU A 182 10.70 -2.69 3.40
C LEU A 182 11.63 -3.15 2.29
N ILE A 183 11.10 -3.23 1.08
CA ILE A 183 11.84 -3.39 -0.16
C ILE A 183 11.77 -2.04 -0.89
N HIS A 184 12.93 -1.51 -1.28
CA HIS A 184 13.02 -0.23 -1.98
C HIS A 184 13.56 -0.44 -3.39
N VAL A 185 12.74 -0.13 -4.39
CA VAL A 185 13.09 -0.22 -5.81
C VAL A 185 13.75 1.09 -6.22
N THR A 186 14.98 1.02 -6.74
CA THR A 186 15.75 2.20 -7.16
C THR A 186 16.23 2.06 -8.61
N TYR A 187 16.65 3.18 -9.19
CA TYR A 187 17.23 3.25 -10.52
C TYR A 187 18.69 3.64 -10.44
N PHE A 188 19.54 2.85 -11.08
CA PHE A 188 20.96 3.14 -11.25
C PHE A 188 21.22 3.62 -12.69
N PRO A 189 21.41 4.93 -12.93
CA PRO A 189 21.66 5.44 -14.26
C PRO A 189 23.06 5.05 -14.74
N THR A 190 23.21 4.88 -16.06
CA THR A 190 24.52 4.77 -16.73
C THR A 190 24.68 5.93 -17.71
N PRO A 191 25.22 7.09 -17.28
CA PRO A 191 25.38 8.24 -18.15
C PRO A 191 26.35 7.94 -19.29
N SER A 192 25.95 8.26 -20.53
CA SER A 192 26.71 7.94 -21.75
C SER A 192 28.12 8.54 -21.80
N HIS A 193 28.38 9.64 -21.08
CA HIS A 193 29.68 10.28 -21.02
C HIS A 193 30.66 9.61 -20.05
N ILE A 194 30.17 8.77 -19.13
CA ILE A 194 30.99 8.03 -18.15
C ILE A 194 31.07 6.55 -18.53
N ASN A 195 30.02 5.99 -19.15
CA ASN A 195 29.87 4.56 -19.43
C ASN A 195 30.07 3.67 -18.19
N GLU A 196 29.67 4.20 -17.03
CA GLU A 196 29.76 3.53 -15.74
C GLU A 196 28.42 3.68 -15.02
N LEU A 197 27.97 2.61 -14.38
CA LEU A 197 26.79 2.62 -13.51
C LEU A 197 27.03 3.56 -12.33
N LYS A 198 26.09 4.46 -12.07
CA LYS A 198 26.12 5.30 -10.87
C LYS A 198 25.17 4.73 -9.82
N SER A 199 25.77 4.37 -8.68
CA SER A 199 25.10 3.89 -7.47
C SER A 199 24.50 5.03 -6.65
#